data_AF-A0A935WEL5-F1
#
_entry.id   AF-A0A935WEL5-F1
#
_cell.length_a   1.000
_cell.length_b   1.000
_cell.length_c   1.000
_cell.angle_alpha   90.00
_cell.angle_beta   90.00
_cell.angle_gamma   90.00
#
_symmetry.space_group_name_H-M   'P 1'
#
loop_
_entity.id
_entity.type
_entity.pdbx_description
1 polymer ?
#
loop_
_entity_poly.entity_id
_entity_poly.type
_entity_poly.pdbx_seq_one_letter_code
_entity_poly.pdbx_strand_id
1 'polypeptide(L)'
;MPVLRRAARLGALLLALAAAPAAAQGTSYEQLQTFSSLLNQIRSSYVDSVAYGELVQAAIAGVLESLDPHSRFVSRAAAEREMAYEGGNLAGAGIVLDEVEYGLTVLAVYPRSGAARAGVSAGDRLIAVNDTSVFGLTASEAMGRLIGEKGRKVRLLLTRGNVLAPDSVRVQVKFDIVEPRSVGLARMVDATTGYLRLDGFWAKGREEVERAIKDLKGKGMKRLIFDLRGNPGGSVGAAVEIASLFFPEKTLIFKTLGRRSTANNEFFTETDGPFRELPLMVLIDDGSASASEALAGSLQDHDRALILGRRSFGKALMQRLFLVPPQNDVVWLTVGRIVTPSGRIIQRAYRGLKAAQYYSFAGGTGISRDTSLLYRTDKGREVRGGGGIQPDVVLPGSPELPGWFSVAADSGWYEAIADSVAGTLATQPAARAAWMGAGGEWQSRLVEPFLGRIRTRLNLNVTPDGPLAARLGRILAYRAAEVRWGPDAADEFTVRNDPDILAANQRWADVQAVTGMKP
;
A
#
# COMPACT_ATOMS: atom_id res chain seq x y z
N MET A 1 21.72 -96.49 20.46
CA MET A 1 20.27 -96.46 20.16
C MET A 1 19.80 -95.02 20.15
N PRO A 2 18.90 -94.64 19.23
CA PRO A 2 18.86 -93.34 18.56
C PRO A 2 17.97 -92.32 19.30
N VAL A 3 18.02 -91.04 18.90
CA VAL A 3 16.82 -90.23 18.56
C VAL A 3 17.22 -88.79 18.15
N LEU A 4 16.93 -88.52 16.87
CA LEU A 4 16.56 -87.28 16.18
C LEU A 4 17.43 -86.00 16.24
N ARG A 5 18.17 -85.82 15.15
CA ARG A 5 18.44 -84.52 14.52
C ARG A 5 17.15 -83.95 13.90
N ARG A 6 16.78 -82.71 14.24
CA ARG A 6 15.91 -81.85 13.41
C ARG A 6 16.75 -80.70 12.89
N ALA A 7 17.22 -80.83 11.65
CA ALA A 7 17.69 -79.71 10.84
C ALA A 7 16.49 -79.22 10.02
N ALA A 8 15.99 -78.03 10.34
CA ALA A 8 14.99 -77.33 9.54
C ALA A 8 15.65 -76.12 8.89
N ARG A 9 15.51 -76.06 7.56
CA ARG A 9 16.01 -75.06 6.63
C ARG A 9 15.44 -73.67 6.98
N LEU A 10 16.29 -72.65 7.01
CA LEU A 10 15.87 -71.28 6.67
C LEU A 10 16.80 -70.77 5.58
N GLY A 11 16.21 -70.62 4.39
CA GLY A 11 16.88 -70.07 3.22
C GLY A 11 17.19 -68.59 3.43
N ALA A 12 18.40 -68.19 3.04
CA ALA A 12 18.78 -66.80 2.88
C ALA A 12 18.01 -66.23 1.69
N LEU A 13 16.94 -65.47 1.96
CA LEU A 13 16.30 -64.61 0.98
C LEU A 13 17.05 -63.27 0.98
N LEU A 14 17.98 -63.10 0.06
CA LEU A 14 18.53 -61.80 -0.32
C LEU A 14 17.37 -60.99 -0.92
N LEU A 15 16.70 -60.18 -0.09
CA LEU A 15 15.88 -59.07 -0.59
C LEU A 15 16.84 -58.04 -1.18
N ALA A 16 17.03 -58.11 -2.49
CA ALA A 16 17.46 -56.98 -3.27
C ALA A 16 16.43 -55.86 -3.07
N LEU A 17 16.78 -54.85 -2.27
CA LEU A 17 16.13 -53.55 -2.35
C LEU A 17 16.42 -53.02 -3.74
N ALA A 18 15.49 -53.26 -4.67
CA ALA A 18 15.40 -52.47 -5.89
C ALA A 18 15.18 -51.03 -5.45
N ALA A 19 16.24 -50.23 -5.49
CA ALA A 19 16.12 -48.79 -5.46
C ALA A 19 15.16 -48.42 -6.62
N ALA A 20 14.00 -47.89 -6.28
CA ALA A 20 13.12 -47.29 -7.28
C ALA A 20 13.97 -46.29 -8.07
N PRO A 21 13.96 -46.33 -9.41
CA PRO A 21 14.72 -45.37 -10.18
C PRO A 21 14.22 -43.98 -9.80
N ALA A 22 15.13 -43.14 -9.28
CA ALA A 22 14.88 -41.72 -9.19
C ALA A 22 14.48 -41.28 -10.60
N ALA A 23 13.22 -40.83 -10.75
CA ALA A 23 12.73 -40.35 -12.02
C ALA A 23 13.73 -39.32 -12.56
N ALA A 24 14.41 -39.67 -13.65
CA ALA A 24 15.39 -38.81 -14.27
C ALA A 24 14.66 -37.53 -14.68
N GLN A 25 14.92 -36.43 -13.97
CA GLN A 25 14.62 -35.13 -14.53
C GLN A 25 15.47 -35.00 -15.79
N GLY A 26 14.82 -34.88 -16.96
CA GLY A 26 15.53 -34.68 -18.22
C GLY A 26 16.54 -33.55 -18.11
N THR A 27 17.60 -33.61 -18.91
CA THR A 27 18.64 -32.57 -18.89
C THR A 27 18.00 -31.19 -19.13
N SER A 28 18.59 -30.09 -18.62
CA SER A 28 18.06 -28.74 -18.84
C SER A 28 17.83 -28.43 -20.33
N TYR A 29 18.60 -29.07 -21.21
CA TYR A 29 18.45 -28.99 -22.65
C TYR A 29 17.15 -29.65 -23.16
N GLU A 30 16.83 -30.87 -22.73
CA GLU A 30 15.59 -31.58 -23.08
C GLU A 30 14.35 -30.82 -22.59
N GLN A 31 14.43 -30.20 -21.41
CA GLN A 31 13.36 -29.35 -20.87
C GLN A 31 13.11 -28.10 -21.74
N LEU A 32 14.18 -27.44 -22.20
CA LEU A 32 14.07 -26.28 -23.11
C LEU A 32 13.54 -26.67 -24.49
N GLN A 33 13.97 -27.83 -25.02
CA GLN A 33 13.43 -28.36 -26.28
C GLN A 33 11.94 -28.68 -26.16
N THR A 34 11.53 -29.33 -25.06
CA THR A 34 10.12 -29.62 -24.79
C THR A 34 9.30 -28.33 -24.73
N PHE A 35 9.80 -27.32 -23.99
CA PHE A 35 9.14 -26.02 -23.86
C PHE A 35 8.98 -25.33 -25.22
N SER A 36 10.06 -25.23 -26.01
CA SER A 36 10.01 -24.61 -27.35
C SER A 36 9.07 -25.36 -28.30
N SER A 37 9.09 -26.70 -28.27
CA SER A 37 8.21 -27.53 -29.10
C SER A 37 6.73 -27.33 -28.76
N LEU A 38 6.42 -27.23 -27.46
CA LEU A 38 5.07 -26.93 -26.99
C LEU A 38 4.59 -25.56 -27.50
N LEU A 39 5.39 -24.50 -27.37
CA LEU A 39 5.02 -23.17 -27.87
C LEU A 39 4.77 -23.18 -29.39
N ASN A 40 5.60 -23.91 -30.14
CA ASN A 40 5.41 -24.06 -31.59
C ASN A 40 4.13 -24.83 -31.94
N GLN A 41 3.81 -25.89 -31.20
CA GLN A 41 2.59 -26.66 -31.40
C GLN A 41 1.34 -25.83 -31.11
N ILE A 42 1.34 -25.02 -30.04
CA ILE A 42 0.25 -24.09 -29.72
C ILE A 42 0.08 -23.10 -30.86
N ARG A 43 1.17 -22.44 -31.29
CA ARG A 43 1.11 -21.46 -32.39
C ARG A 43 0.56 -22.03 -33.69
N SER A 44 0.89 -23.29 -34.03
CA SER A 44 0.46 -23.90 -35.30
C SER A 44 -0.93 -24.50 -35.27
N SER A 45 -1.45 -24.84 -34.09
CA SER A 45 -2.64 -25.69 -33.95
C SER A 45 -3.75 -25.11 -33.07
N TYR A 46 -3.50 -24.02 -32.36
CA TYR A 46 -4.56 -23.33 -31.63
C TYR A 46 -5.57 -22.70 -32.59
N VAL A 47 -6.84 -22.67 -32.19
CA VAL A 47 -7.94 -22.24 -33.06
C VAL A 47 -7.85 -20.76 -33.45
N ASP A 48 -7.32 -19.93 -32.57
CA ASP A 48 -7.09 -18.50 -32.80
C ASP A 48 -5.63 -18.21 -33.12
N SER A 49 -5.39 -17.17 -33.92
CA SER A 49 -4.02 -16.71 -34.22
C SER A 49 -3.36 -16.12 -32.97
N VAL A 50 -2.23 -16.69 -32.56
CA VAL A 50 -1.42 -16.23 -31.42
C VAL A 50 0.01 -15.95 -31.85
N ALA A 51 0.57 -14.80 -31.44
CA ALA A 51 1.95 -14.47 -31.78
C ALA A 51 2.93 -15.24 -30.87
N TYR A 52 4.05 -15.71 -31.43
CA TYR A 52 5.06 -16.43 -30.63
C TYR A 52 5.60 -15.56 -29.47
N GLY A 53 5.75 -14.26 -29.69
CA GLY A 53 6.17 -13.31 -28.65
C GLY A 53 5.19 -13.23 -27.48
N GLU A 54 3.87 -13.28 -27.74
CA GLU A 54 2.84 -13.28 -26.69
C GLU A 54 2.93 -14.53 -25.83
N LEU A 55 3.13 -15.70 -26.45
CA LEU A 55 3.32 -16.96 -25.73
C LEU A 55 4.56 -16.92 -24.83
N VAL A 56 5.67 -16.36 -25.33
CA VAL A 56 6.91 -16.20 -24.55
C VAL A 56 6.69 -15.25 -23.37
N GLN A 57 6.02 -14.11 -23.57
CA GLN A 57 5.74 -13.15 -22.50
C GLN A 57 4.82 -13.76 -21.43
N ALA A 58 3.77 -14.46 -21.84
CA ALA A 58 2.88 -15.17 -20.92
C ALA A 58 3.63 -16.23 -20.10
N ALA A 59 4.56 -16.96 -20.73
CA ALA A 59 5.39 -17.93 -20.02
C ALA A 59 6.36 -17.28 -19.02
N ILE A 60 7.01 -16.17 -19.39
CA ILE A 60 7.87 -15.40 -18.47
C ILE A 60 7.08 -14.91 -17.26
N ALA A 61 5.90 -14.33 -17.50
CA ALA A 61 5.00 -13.87 -16.44
C ALA A 61 4.60 -15.02 -15.50
N GLY A 62 4.18 -16.17 -16.04
CA GLY A 62 3.82 -17.34 -15.24
C GLY A 62 4.98 -17.92 -14.43
N VAL A 63 6.20 -17.93 -14.99
CA VAL A 63 7.41 -18.34 -14.24
C VAL A 63 7.65 -17.40 -13.06
N LEU A 64 7.58 -16.08 -13.26
CA LEU A 64 7.84 -15.12 -12.20
C LEU A 64 6.75 -15.12 -11.12
N GLU A 65 5.48 -15.21 -11.51
CA GLU A 65 4.36 -15.35 -10.57
C GLU A 65 4.49 -16.60 -9.68
N SER A 66 5.05 -17.69 -10.22
CA SER A 66 5.30 -18.92 -9.44
C SER A 66 6.38 -18.75 -8.35
N LEU A 67 7.27 -17.76 -8.49
CA LEU A 67 8.33 -17.50 -7.50
C LEU A 67 7.80 -16.70 -6.32
N ASP A 68 7.22 -15.53 -6.61
CA ASP A 68 6.68 -14.60 -5.64
C ASP A 68 5.76 -13.55 -6.32
N PRO A 69 4.88 -12.86 -5.58
CA PRO A 69 3.88 -11.95 -6.16
C PRO A 69 4.43 -10.56 -6.55
N HIS A 70 5.74 -10.33 -6.41
CA HIS A 70 6.38 -9.02 -6.67
C HIS A 70 7.39 -9.08 -7.81
N SER A 71 7.98 -10.24 -8.10
CA SER A 71 8.94 -10.42 -9.19
C SER A 71 8.26 -10.24 -10.54
N ARG A 72 8.84 -9.39 -11.39
CA ARG A 72 8.25 -9.01 -12.68
C ARG A 72 9.29 -8.77 -13.75
N PHE A 73 8.90 -8.95 -15.01
CA PHE A 73 9.70 -8.65 -16.19
C PHE A 73 9.02 -7.55 -16.98
N VAL A 74 9.79 -6.51 -17.32
CA VAL A 74 9.30 -5.34 -18.04
C VAL A 74 10.33 -4.92 -19.07
N SER A 75 9.89 -4.21 -20.11
CA SER A 75 10.84 -3.67 -21.08
C SER A 75 11.78 -2.66 -20.41
N ARG A 76 13.00 -2.54 -20.95
CA ARG A 76 13.98 -1.55 -20.44
C ARG A 76 13.41 -0.14 -20.40
N ALA A 77 12.71 0.25 -21.47
CA ALA A 77 12.10 1.56 -21.60
C ALA A 77 10.98 1.80 -20.56
N ALA A 78 10.22 0.76 -20.20
CA ALA A 78 9.21 0.87 -19.15
C ALA A 78 9.86 1.07 -17.77
N ALA A 79 10.89 0.29 -17.44
CA ALA A 79 11.62 0.43 -16.18
C ALA A 79 12.32 1.78 -16.04
N GLU A 80 13.01 2.26 -17.10
CA GLU A 80 13.66 3.58 -17.09
C GLU A 80 12.64 4.71 -16.89
N ARG A 81 11.45 4.59 -17.50
CA ARG A 81 10.36 5.56 -17.32
C ARG A 81 9.82 5.57 -15.89
N GLU A 82 9.60 4.40 -15.30
CA GLU A 82 9.12 4.25 -13.92
C GLU A 82 10.12 4.86 -12.93
N MET A 83 11.41 4.47 -13.03
CA MET A 83 12.47 5.01 -12.17
C MET A 83 12.64 6.53 -12.34
N ALA A 84 12.53 7.06 -13.56
CA ALA A 84 12.63 8.50 -13.78
C ALA A 84 11.42 9.27 -13.21
N TYR A 85 10.23 8.65 -13.15
CA TYR A 85 9.08 9.23 -12.47
C TYR A 85 9.22 9.22 -10.95
N GLU A 86 9.63 8.08 -10.36
CA GLU A 86 9.91 7.98 -8.92
C GLU A 86 11.02 8.94 -8.46
N GLY A 87 12.04 9.12 -9.30
CA GLY A 87 13.13 10.08 -9.06
C GLY A 87 12.74 11.55 -9.31
N GLY A 88 11.52 11.84 -9.75
CA GLY A 88 11.04 13.20 -10.03
C GLY A 88 11.57 13.83 -11.33
N ASN A 89 12.28 13.07 -12.17
CA ASN A 89 12.81 13.52 -13.46
C ASN A 89 11.73 13.54 -14.56
N LEU A 90 10.76 12.63 -14.48
CA LEU A 90 9.57 12.64 -15.33
C LEU A 90 8.35 13.11 -14.54
N ALA A 91 7.40 13.64 -15.30
CA ALA A 91 6.11 14.13 -14.84
C ALA A 91 5.03 13.06 -15.06
N GLY A 92 3.89 13.24 -14.40
CA GLY A 92 2.73 12.36 -14.56
C GLY A 92 1.44 13.12 -14.80
N ALA A 93 0.39 12.40 -15.22
CA ALA A 93 -0.97 12.92 -15.28
C ALA A 93 -1.48 13.37 -13.90
N GLY A 94 -0.99 12.73 -12.84
CA GLY A 94 -1.43 12.93 -11.47
C GLY A 94 -2.71 12.17 -11.14
N ILE A 95 -2.81 10.94 -11.62
CA ILE A 95 -3.93 10.02 -11.43
C ILE A 95 -3.36 8.75 -10.78
N VAL A 96 -4.12 8.17 -9.86
CA VAL A 96 -3.93 6.80 -9.38
C VAL A 96 -5.06 5.96 -9.98
N LEU A 97 -4.70 4.88 -10.67
CA LEU A 97 -5.66 3.94 -11.24
C LEU A 97 -5.72 2.69 -10.38
N ASP A 98 -6.91 2.10 -10.33
CA ASP A 98 -7.14 0.77 -9.77
C ASP A 98 -7.98 -0.07 -10.76
N GLU A 99 -7.89 -1.39 -10.62
CA GLU A 99 -8.67 -2.35 -11.39
C GLU A 99 -9.97 -2.66 -10.65
N VAL A 100 -11.08 -2.07 -11.10
CA VAL A 100 -12.41 -2.27 -10.47
C VAL A 100 -13.33 -2.94 -11.48
N GLU A 101 -13.78 -4.16 -11.13
CA GLU A 101 -14.63 -5.05 -11.93
C GLU A 101 -14.12 -5.29 -13.36
N TYR A 102 -14.44 -4.38 -14.29
CA TYR A 102 -14.31 -4.52 -15.74
C TYR A 102 -13.51 -3.39 -16.40
N GLY A 103 -12.79 -2.57 -15.63
CA GLY A 103 -12.00 -1.49 -16.20
C GLY A 103 -11.09 -0.78 -15.22
N LEU A 104 -10.23 0.06 -15.78
CA LEU A 104 -9.33 0.90 -15.00
C LEU A 104 -10.09 2.13 -14.51
N THR A 105 -10.19 2.26 -13.20
CA THR A 105 -10.94 3.34 -12.54
C THR A 105 -9.97 4.29 -11.85
N VAL A 106 -10.23 5.58 -11.93
CA VAL A 106 -9.49 6.60 -11.20
C VAL A 106 -9.85 6.45 -9.72
N LEU A 107 -8.91 5.90 -8.96
CA LEU A 107 -9.03 5.78 -7.51
C LEU A 107 -8.84 7.15 -6.85
N ALA A 108 -7.82 7.90 -7.29
CA ALA A 108 -7.50 9.21 -6.76
C ALA A 108 -6.88 10.12 -7.82
N VAL A 109 -7.03 11.43 -7.59
CA VAL A 109 -6.39 12.47 -8.41
C VAL A 109 -5.52 13.32 -7.50
N TYR A 110 -4.23 13.42 -7.82
CA TYR A 110 -3.32 14.23 -7.03
C TYR A 110 -3.74 15.72 -7.09
N PRO A 111 -3.89 16.40 -5.93
CA PRO A 111 -4.26 17.80 -5.90
C PRO A 111 -3.30 18.68 -6.70
N ARG A 112 -3.84 19.69 -7.40
CA ARG A 112 -3.09 20.61 -8.29
C ARG A 112 -2.37 19.94 -9.47
N SER A 113 -2.60 18.65 -9.72
CA SER A 113 -2.05 17.98 -10.90
C SER A 113 -2.68 18.47 -12.21
N GLY A 114 -2.10 18.02 -13.33
CA GLY A 114 -2.74 18.18 -14.64
C GLY A 114 -4.15 17.61 -14.69
N ALA A 115 -4.35 16.42 -14.12
CA ALA A 115 -5.64 15.74 -14.08
C ALA A 115 -6.66 16.51 -13.25
N ALA A 116 -6.27 17.00 -12.07
CA ALA A 116 -7.14 17.83 -11.23
C ALA A 116 -7.58 19.11 -11.97
N ARG A 117 -6.66 19.80 -12.64
CA ARG A 117 -6.98 21.00 -13.44
C ARG A 117 -7.84 20.71 -14.67
N ALA A 118 -7.72 19.51 -15.22
CA ALA A 118 -8.50 19.05 -16.37
C ALA A 118 -9.88 18.51 -15.97
N GLY A 119 -10.22 18.51 -14.68
CA GLY A 119 -11.52 18.08 -14.17
C GLY A 119 -11.69 16.56 -14.08
N VAL A 120 -10.59 15.79 -14.08
CA VAL A 120 -10.63 14.35 -13.75
C VAL A 120 -11.01 14.20 -12.27
N SER A 121 -11.84 13.21 -11.97
CA SER A 121 -12.35 12.94 -10.63
C SER A 121 -12.19 11.47 -10.28
N ALA A 122 -12.14 11.17 -8.97
CA ALA A 122 -12.24 9.79 -8.51
C ALA A 122 -13.57 9.18 -9.00
N GLY A 123 -13.56 7.89 -9.33
CA GLY A 123 -14.69 7.17 -9.94
C GLY A 123 -14.76 7.28 -11.48
N ASP A 124 -13.98 8.16 -12.10
CA ASP A 124 -13.87 8.18 -13.57
C ASP A 124 -13.28 6.86 -14.08
N ARG A 125 -13.93 6.23 -15.06
CA ARG A 125 -13.41 5.02 -15.72
C ARG A 125 -12.60 5.39 -16.96
N LEU A 126 -11.33 4.99 -16.99
CA LEU A 126 -10.41 5.23 -18.10
C LEU A 126 -10.66 4.24 -19.23
N ILE A 127 -11.04 4.75 -20.40
CA ILE A 127 -11.34 3.95 -21.60
C ILE A 127 -10.19 3.99 -22.59
N ALA A 128 -9.58 5.16 -22.78
CA ALA A 128 -8.46 5.31 -23.70
C ALA A 128 -7.49 6.40 -23.25
N VAL A 129 -6.22 6.19 -23.61
CA VAL A 129 -5.14 7.18 -23.49
C VAL A 129 -4.71 7.54 -24.90
N ASN A 130 -4.84 8.81 -25.25
CA ASN A 130 -4.84 9.34 -26.61
C ASN A 130 -5.88 8.62 -27.48
N ASP A 131 -5.42 7.89 -28.49
CA ASP A 131 -6.27 7.19 -29.46
C ASP A 131 -6.18 5.66 -29.26
N THR A 132 -5.63 5.21 -28.12
CA THR A 132 -5.42 3.78 -27.81
C THR A 132 -6.26 3.36 -26.61
N SER A 133 -7.05 2.30 -26.79
CA SER A 133 -7.80 1.65 -25.72
C SER A 133 -6.87 1.17 -24.60
N VAL A 134 -7.35 1.24 -23.36
CA VAL A 134 -6.68 0.64 -22.20
C VAL A 134 -7.32 -0.68 -21.76
N PHE A 135 -8.29 -1.19 -22.52
CA PHE A 135 -8.93 -2.47 -22.21
C PHE A 135 -7.88 -3.60 -22.22
N GLY A 136 -7.92 -4.44 -21.19
CA GLY A 136 -6.98 -5.55 -21.00
C GLY A 136 -5.61 -5.16 -20.44
N LEU A 137 -5.35 -3.86 -20.20
CA LEU A 137 -4.16 -3.43 -19.48
C LEU A 137 -4.39 -3.52 -17.97
N THR A 138 -3.33 -3.87 -17.25
CA THR A 138 -3.25 -3.69 -15.79
C THR A 138 -3.16 -2.21 -15.42
N ALA A 139 -3.46 -1.87 -14.16
CA ALA A 139 -3.31 -0.50 -13.66
C ALA A 139 -1.87 0.00 -13.83
N SER A 140 -0.87 -0.86 -13.62
CA SER A 140 0.55 -0.53 -13.78
C SER A 140 0.91 -0.17 -15.23
N GLU A 141 0.45 -0.97 -16.20
CA GLU A 141 0.70 -0.73 -17.62
C GLU A 141 0.04 0.57 -18.11
N ALA A 142 -1.18 0.82 -17.66
CA ALA A 142 -1.86 2.08 -17.97
C ALA A 142 -1.17 3.27 -17.30
N MET A 143 -0.73 3.14 -16.05
CA MET A 143 0.05 4.17 -15.37
C MET A 143 1.35 4.50 -16.11
N GLY A 144 2.04 3.52 -16.69
CA GLY A 144 3.21 3.73 -17.55
C GLY A 144 2.95 4.58 -18.81
N ARG A 145 1.69 4.68 -19.25
CA ARG A 145 1.26 5.58 -20.35
C ARG A 145 0.93 7.00 -19.87
N LEU A 146 0.72 7.17 -18.56
CA LEU A 146 0.41 8.44 -17.91
C LEU A 146 1.64 9.14 -17.31
N ILE A 147 2.85 8.66 -17.64
CA ILE A 147 4.15 9.20 -17.26
C ILE A 147 4.90 9.69 -18.51
N GLY A 148 5.57 10.85 -18.42
CA GLY A 148 6.40 11.37 -19.50
C GLY A 148 6.99 12.74 -19.19
N GLU A 149 7.49 13.42 -20.22
CA GLU A 149 8.13 14.74 -20.06
C GLU A 149 7.18 15.78 -19.46
N LYS A 150 7.73 16.66 -18.62
CA LYS A 150 6.99 17.77 -18.03
C LYS A 150 6.38 18.65 -19.12
N GLY A 151 5.09 18.96 -18.99
CA GLY A 151 4.35 19.79 -19.92
C GLY A 151 3.77 19.03 -21.12
N ARG A 152 4.14 17.77 -21.33
CA ARG A 152 3.48 16.90 -22.33
C ARG A 152 1.99 16.85 -22.08
N LYS A 153 1.19 16.84 -23.14
CA LYS A 153 -0.26 16.71 -23.04
C LYS A 153 -0.69 15.31 -23.45
N VAL A 154 -1.65 14.75 -22.72
CA VAL A 154 -2.30 13.48 -23.05
C VAL A 154 -3.81 13.71 -23.14
N ARG A 155 -4.48 13.06 -24.08
CA ARG A 155 -5.95 13.04 -24.13
C ARG A 155 -6.43 11.81 -23.37
N LEU A 156 -7.35 11.97 -22.43
CA LEU A 156 -8.01 10.85 -21.78
C LEU A 156 -9.44 10.78 -22.26
N LEU A 157 -9.89 9.59 -22.63
CA LEU A 157 -11.30 9.28 -22.77
C LEU A 157 -11.75 8.59 -21.49
N LEU A 158 -12.66 9.23 -20.78
CA LEU A 158 -13.21 8.79 -19.51
C LEU A 158 -14.71 8.54 -19.65
N THR A 159 -15.26 7.67 -18.82
CA THR A 159 -16.70 7.55 -18.59
C THR A 159 -17.01 7.92 -17.14
N ARG A 160 -18.01 8.78 -16.94
CA ARG A 160 -18.45 9.28 -15.63
C ARG A 160 -19.94 9.03 -15.42
N GLY A 161 -20.34 8.77 -14.17
CA GLY A 161 -21.74 8.58 -13.81
C GLY A 161 -22.21 7.13 -13.91
N ASN A 162 -23.52 6.95 -14.04
CA ASN A 162 -24.19 5.65 -13.95
C ASN A 162 -23.60 4.62 -14.92
N VAL A 163 -23.26 3.42 -14.42
CA VAL A 163 -22.75 2.29 -15.20
C VAL A 163 -23.61 1.97 -16.42
N LEU A 164 -24.93 2.13 -16.32
CA LEU A 164 -25.88 1.80 -17.39
C LEU A 164 -26.05 2.89 -18.46
N ALA A 165 -25.61 4.13 -18.18
CA ALA A 165 -25.66 5.24 -19.13
C ALA A 165 -24.60 6.31 -18.77
N PRO A 166 -23.30 6.00 -18.94
CA PRO A 166 -22.26 6.92 -18.54
C PRO A 166 -22.07 8.04 -19.57
N ASP A 167 -21.74 9.23 -19.08
CA ASP A 167 -21.29 10.32 -19.94
C ASP A 167 -19.84 10.09 -20.34
N SER A 168 -19.57 10.17 -21.65
CA SER A 168 -18.20 10.14 -22.16
C SER A 168 -17.56 11.51 -22.06
N VAL A 169 -16.48 11.62 -21.31
CA VAL A 169 -15.73 12.86 -21.11
C VAL A 169 -14.36 12.74 -21.76
N ARG A 170 -14.03 13.69 -22.65
CA ARG A 170 -12.66 13.83 -23.17
C ARG A 170 -11.98 14.98 -22.47
N VAL A 171 -10.87 14.71 -21.80
CA VAL A 171 -10.06 15.71 -21.12
C VAL A 171 -8.65 15.74 -21.69
N GLN A 172 -8.05 16.93 -21.75
CA GLN A 172 -6.64 17.09 -22.07
C GLN A 172 -5.88 17.36 -20.78
N VAL A 173 -5.07 16.40 -20.37
CA VAL A 173 -4.25 16.47 -19.16
C VAL A 173 -2.84 16.90 -19.53
N LYS A 174 -2.34 17.97 -18.89
CA LYS A 174 -0.93 18.39 -19.00
C LYS A 174 -0.12 17.70 -17.91
N PHE A 175 0.86 16.89 -18.29
CA PHE A 175 1.81 16.29 -17.37
C PHE A 175 2.53 17.39 -16.61
N ASP A 176 2.55 17.24 -15.30
CA ASP A 176 3.30 18.11 -14.41
C ASP A 176 4.16 17.25 -13.50
N ILE A 177 5.24 17.84 -12.99
CA ILE A 177 5.93 17.22 -11.88
C ILE A 177 4.94 17.33 -10.73
N VAL A 178 4.19 16.24 -10.53
CA VAL A 178 3.58 15.97 -9.25
C VAL A 178 4.80 15.66 -8.40
N GLU A 179 5.43 16.67 -7.79
CA GLU A 179 6.42 16.38 -6.74
C GLU A 179 5.66 15.53 -5.75
N PRO A 180 5.94 14.21 -5.64
CA PRO A 180 5.25 13.42 -4.67
C PRO A 180 5.78 13.94 -3.34
N ARG A 181 4.95 14.76 -2.67
CA ARG A 181 5.29 15.25 -1.34
C ARG A 181 5.30 14.02 -0.45
N SER A 182 6.38 13.86 0.30
CA SER A 182 6.44 12.83 1.33
C SER A 182 5.47 13.19 2.45
N VAL A 183 5.40 14.46 2.85
CA VAL A 183 4.46 14.91 3.89
C VAL A 183 3.16 15.36 3.27
N GLY A 184 2.09 14.59 3.52
CA GLY A 184 0.74 14.87 3.03
C GLY A 184 -0.02 15.89 3.89
N LEU A 185 0.15 15.82 5.21
CA LEU A 185 -0.58 16.64 6.18
C LEU A 185 0.28 16.84 7.44
N ALA A 186 0.39 18.07 7.93
CA ALA A 186 1.03 18.39 9.20
C ALA A 186 0.24 19.48 9.95
N ARG A 187 -0.27 19.19 11.15
CA ARG A 187 -1.12 20.11 11.93
C ARG A 187 -1.08 19.80 13.43
N MET A 188 -1.39 20.80 14.25
CA MET A 188 -1.63 20.61 15.68
C MET A 188 -3.00 19.93 15.91
N VAL A 189 -3.02 18.83 16.66
CA VAL A 189 -4.24 18.15 17.12
C VAL A 189 -4.88 18.94 18.26
N ASP A 190 -4.05 19.42 19.18
CA ASP A 190 -4.41 20.23 20.34
C ASP A 190 -3.26 21.20 20.67
N ALA A 191 -3.23 21.78 21.87
CA ALA A 191 -2.19 22.75 22.24
C ALA A 191 -0.76 22.19 22.30
N THR A 192 -0.58 20.87 22.48
CA THR A 192 0.75 20.25 22.68
C THR A 192 1.02 19.09 21.74
N THR A 193 0.01 18.55 21.07
CA THR A 193 0.12 17.38 20.20
C THR A 193 0.16 17.79 18.74
N GLY A 194 1.21 17.41 18.02
CA GLY A 194 1.29 17.52 16.58
C GLY A 194 0.89 16.21 15.90
N TYR A 195 0.39 16.33 14.68
CA TYR A 195 0.09 15.23 13.78
C TYR A 195 0.83 15.46 12.47
N LEU A 196 1.46 14.41 11.95
CA LEU A 196 2.14 14.43 10.66
C LEU A 196 1.84 13.12 9.92
N ARG A 197 1.30 13.22 8.70
CA ARG A 197 1.06 12.08 7.80
C ARG A 197 2.14 12.02 6.72
N LEU A 198 2.75 10.86 6.58
CA LEU A 198 3.67 10.55 5.49
C LEU A 198 2.92 9.77 4.41
N ASP A 199 2.83 10.33 3.21
CA ASP A 199 2.14 9.70 2.07
C ASP A 199 3.08 8.81 1.24
N GLY A 200 4.41 9.00 1.36
CA GLY A 200 5.40 8.13 0.70
C GLY A 200 6.85 8.49 1.00
N PHE A 201 7.77 7.59 0.65
CA PHE A 201 9.20 7.72 0.90
C PHE A 201 9.95 8.17 -0.36
N TRP A 202 10.09 9.49 -0.52
CA TRP A 202 10.66 10.12 -1.71
C TRP A 202 11.99 10.83 -1.39
N ALA A 203 12.69 11.28 -2.43
CA ALA A 203 14.04 11.83 -2.32
C ALA A 203 14.19 13.02 -1.36
N LYS A 204 13.15 13.85 -1.19
CA LYS A 204 13.14 15.01 -0.25
C LYS A 204 12.43 14.71 1.08
N GLY A 205 12.17 13.43 1.36
CA GLY A 205 11.29 13.02 2.45
C GLY A 205 11.83 13.40 3.82
N ARG A 206 13.15 13.28 4.03
CA ARG A 206 13.81 13.70 5.27
C ARG A 206 13.61 15.18 5.54
N GLU A 207 13.88 16.05 4.56
CA GLU A 207 13.79 17.50 4.72
C GLU A 207 12.35 17.98 4.91
N GLU A 208 11.39 17.34 4.24
CA GLU A 208 9.97 17.62 4.43
C GLU A 208 9.50 17.27 5.84
N VAL A 209 9.84 16.07 6.33
CA VAL A 209 9.50 15.63 7.70
C VAL A 209 10.17 16.54 8.73
N GLU A 210 11.45 16.83 8.58
CA GLU A 210 12.20 17.67 9.53
C GLU A 210 11.61 19.08 9.64
N ARG A 211 11.29 19.70 8.50
CA ARG A 211 10.65 21.02 8.45
C ARG A 211 9.26 20.99 9.08
N ALA A 212 8.43 20.00 8.74
CA ALA A 212 7.10 19.89 9.32
C ALA A 212 7.15 19.73 10.85
N ILE A 213 8.08 18.93 11.39
CA ILE A 213 8.26 18.79 12.84
C ILE A 213 8.73 20.12 13.46
N LYS A 214 9.69 20.83 12.84
CA LYS A 214 10.13 22.15 13.33
C LYS A 214 9.00 23.18 13.35
N ASP A 215 8.18 23.21 12.30
CA ASP A 215 7.02 24.10 12.21
C ASP A 215 5.98 23.80 13.30
N LEU A 216 5.72 22.52 13.57
CA LEU A 216 4.82 22.10 14.65
C LEU A 216 5.40 22.44 16.04
N LYS A 217 6.70 22.24 16.25
CA LYS A 217 7.38 22.68 17.50
C LYS A 217 7.25 24.19 17.70
N GLY A 218 7.40 24.99 16.63
CA GLY A 218 7.18 26.44 16.66
C GLY A 218 5.75 26.84 17.06
N LYS A 219 4.77 25.95 16.86
CA LYS A 219 3.37 26.11 17.27
C LYS A 219 3.07 25.55 18.67
N GLY A 220 4.09 25.13 19.43
CA GLY A 220 3.94 24.61 20.79
C GLY A 220 3.89 23.09 20.91
N MET A 221 4.13 22.33 19.82
CA MET A 221 4.18 20.87 19.88
C MET A 221 5.26 20.36 20.85
N LYS A 222 4.86 19.43 21.70
CA LYS A 222 5.69 18.68 22.63
C LYS A 222 5.78 17.19 22.30
N ARG A 223 4.81 16.66 21.55
CA ARG A 223 4.68 15.23 21.23
C ARG A 223 4.02 15.03 19.87
N LEU A 224 4.34 13.94 19.18
CA LEU A 224 4.00 13.73 17.77
C LEU A 224 3.27 12.40 17.53
N ILE A 225 2.12 12.47 16.86
CA ILE A 225 1.48 11.34 16.19
C ILE A 225 1.98 11.32 14.75
N PHE A 226 2.72 10.26 14.38
CA PHE A 226 3.29 10.07 13.05
C PHE A 226 2.49 8.99 12.30
N ASP A 227 1.80 9.37 11.23
CA ASP A 227 0.84 8.52 10.55
C ASP A 227 1.41 7.94 9.26
N LEU A 228 1.49 6.60 9.22
CA LEU A 228 1.92 5.79 8.08
C LEU A 228 0.76 4.95 7.49
N ARG A 229 -0.48 5.17 7.94
CA ARG A 229 -1.67 4.50 7.40
C ARG A 229 -1.81 4.76 5.91
N GLY A 230 -2.10 3.73 5.14
CA GLY A 230 -2.22 3.80 3.68
C GLY A 230 -0.92 4.05 2.91
N ASN A 231 0.24 4.13 3.58
CA ASN A 231 1.52 4.43 2.93
C ASN A 231 2.19 3.16 2.36
N PRO A 232 2.26 2.97 1.04
CA PRO A 232 2.78 1.75 0.41
C PRO A 232 4.31 1.62 0.47
N GLY A 233 5.00 2.62 1.04
CA GLY A 233 6.44 2.69 1.15
C GLY A 233 7.07 3.64 0.12
N GLY A 234 8.14 3.19 -0.53
CA GLY A 234 8.96 3.98 -1.44
C GLY A 234 10.43 3.64 -1.27
N SER A 235 11.30 4.66 -1.40
CA SER A 235 12.74 4.47 -1.28
C SER A 235 13.16 3.98 0.11
N VAL A 236 13.85 2.84 0.13
CA VAL A 236 14.45 2.28 1.34
C VAL A 236 15.51 3.21 1.93
N GLY A 237 16.27 3.91 1.09
CA GLY A 237 17.23 4.93 1.55
C GLY A 237 16.52 6.08 2.27
N ALA A 238 15.43 6.58 1.71
CA ALA A 238 14.62 7.63 2.34
C ALA A 238 14.04 7.17 3.69
N ALA A 239 13.69 5.88 3.85
CA ALA A 239 13.27 5.35 5.15
C ALA A 239 14.39 5.41 6.21
N VAL A 240 15.63 5.09 5.85
CA VAL A 240 16.79 5.21 6.76
C VAL A 240 17.04 6.67 7.12
N GLU A 241 16.96 7.57 6.15
CA GLU A 241 17.16 9.00 6.36
C GLU A 241 16.09 9.64 7.26
N ILE A 242 14.82 9.23 7.09
CA ILE A 242 13.71 9.65 7.97
C ILE A 242 13.85 9.03 9.36
N ALA A 243 14.18 7.73 9.46
CA ALA A 243 14.40 7.07 10.75
C ALA A 243 15.51 7.77 11.55
N SER A 244 16.58 8.20 10.85
CA SER A 244 17.70 8.93 11.45
C SER A 244 17.29 10.23 12.16
N LEU A 245 16.11 10.80 11.87
CA LEU A 245 15.62 11.96 12.62
C LEU A 245 15.30 11.65 14.10
N PHE A 246 15.03 10.38 14.42
CA PHE A 246 14.52 9.94 15.71
C PHE A 246 15.51 9.09 16.52
N PHE A 247 16.67 8.78 15.95
CA PHE A 247 17.67 7.87 16.53
C PHE A 247 19.07 8.51 16.65
N PRO A 248 19.91 8.06 17.60
CA PRO A 248 21.33 8.40 17.62
C PRO A 248 22.05 7.90 16.36
N GLU A 249 23.25 8.40 16.10
CA GLU A 249 24.14 7.81 15.08
C GLU A 249 24.39 6.32 15.34
N LYS A 250 24.66 5.55 14.27
CA LYS A 250 24.99 4.11 14.30
C LYS A 250 23.89 3.21 14.89
N THR A 251 22.64 3.64 14.84
CA THR A 251 21.48 2.80 15.19
C THR A 251 21.10 1.95 13.99
N LEU A 252 20.96 0.63 14.15
CA LEU A 252 20.56 -0.29 13.09
C LEU A 252 19.07 -0.09 12.77
N ILE A 253 18.72 0.31 11.54
CA ILE A 253 17.31 0.45 11.15
C ILE A 253 16.74 -0.89 10.65
N PHE A 254 17.46 -1.56 9.75
CA PHE A 254 17.14 -2.92 9.33
C PHE A 254 18.36 -3.54 8.64
N LYS A 255 18.27 -4.83 8.35
CA LYS A 255 19.25 -5.53 7.51
C LYS A 255 18.57 -6.34 6.43
N THR A 256 19.33 -6.68 5.39
CA THR A 256 18.88 -7.54 4.31
C THR A 256 19.58 -8.89 4.42
N LEU A 257 18.84 -9.96 4.15
CA LEU A 257 19.35 -11.33 4.12
C LEU A 257 18.96 -11.99 2.81
N GLY A 258 19.94 -12.23 1.96
CA GLY A 258 19.75 -12.89 0.66
C GLY A 258 20.43 -14.25 0.56
N ARG A 259 20.17 -14.93 -0.55
CA ARG A 259 20.83 -16.22 -0.86
C ARG A 259 22.34 -16.06 -1.07
N ARG A 260 22.77 -14.93 -1.61
CA ARG A 260 24.18 -14.59 -1.82
C ARG A 260 24.58 -13.54 -0.79
N SER A 261 25.82 -13.62 -0.29
CA SER A 261 26.37 -12.64 0.66
C SER A 261 26.32 -11.20 0.13
N THR A 262 26.38 -10.98 -1.19
CA THR A 262 26.25 -9.66 -1.82
C THR A 262 24.86 -9.04 -1.71
N ALA A 263 23.88 -9.77 -1.20
CA ALA A 263 22.56 -9.25 -0.85
C ALA A 263 22.39 -9.05 0.66
N ASN A 264 23.44 -9.28 1.45
CA ASN A 264 23.43 -9.03 2.90
C ASN A 264 24.01 -7.66 3.17
N ASN A 265 23.19 -6.76 3.70
CA ASN A 265 23.58 -5.40 4.06
C ASN A 265 22.94 -5.04 5.39
N GLU A 266 23.58 -4.14 6.14
CA GLU A 266 23.02 -3.54 7.34
C GLU A 266 22.91 -2.04 7.10
N PHE A 267 21.78 -1.45 7.51
CA PHE A 267 21.47 -0.05 7.26
C PHE A 267 21.42 0.67 8.60
N PHE A 268 22.36 1.58 8.81
CA PHE A 268 22.50 2.34 10.05
C PHE A 268 22.17 3.81 9.85
N THR A 269 21.81 4.49 10.93
CA THR A 269 21.78 5.95 10.96
C THR A 269 23.19 6.52 10.86
N GLU A 270 23.35 7.56 10.04
CA GLU A 270 24.66 8.18 9.79
C GLU A 270 24.94 9.39 10.69
N THR A 271 23.90 10.00 11.24
CA THR A 271 23.98 11.23 12.05
C THR A 271 23.04 11.16 13.25
N ASP A 272 23.33 11.94 14.29
CA ASP A 272 22.43 12.10 15.42
C ASP A 272 21.14 12.84 15.03
N GLY A 273 20.00 12.21 15.29
CA GLY A 273 18.69 12.78 15.03
C GLY A 273 18.35 13.99 15.92
N PRO A 274 17.75 15.06 15.35
CA PRO A 274 17.34 16.23 16.11
C PRO A 274 16.08 16.01 16.97
N PHE A 275 15.36 14.89 16.78
CA PHE A 275 14.11 14.60 17.48
C PHE A 275 14.18 13.31 18.31
N ARG A 276 15.36 12.91 18.77
CA ARG A 276 15.57 11.70 19.59
C ARG A 276 14.78 11.71 20.91
N GLU A 277 14.52 12.89 21.47
CA GLU A 277 13.80 13.06 22.74
C GLU A 277 12.31 13.38 22.56
N LEU A 278 11.81 13.47 21.32
CA LEU A 278 10.41 13.79 21.05
C LEU A 278 9.52 12.56 21.34
N PRO A 279 8.55 12.63 22.28
CA PRO A 279 7.58 11.55 22.47
C PRO A 279 6.81 11.27 21.17
N LEU A 280 6.79 10.01 20.76
CA LEU A 280 6.38 9.57 19.42
C LEU A 280 5.40 8.41 19.48
N MET A 281 4.30 8.55 18.77
CA MET A 281 3.40 7.45 18.39
C MET A 281 3.43 7.27 16.88
N VAL A 282 3.26 6.04 16.41
CA VAL A 282 3.14 5.73 14.98
C VAL A 282 1.81 5.03 14.71
N LEU A 283 1.04 5.55 13.76
CA LEU A 283 -0.17 4.89 13.25
C LEU A 283 0.17 4.06 12.01
N ILE A 284 -0.31 2.81 11.97
CA ILE A 284 -0.17 1.89 10.83
C ILE A 284 -1.50 1.20 10.51
N ASP A 285 -1.64 0.73 9.28
CA ASP A 285 -2.71 -0.16 8.85
C ASP A 285 -2.26 -1.10 7.73
N ASP A 286 -3.20 -1.83 7.15
CA ASP A 286 -2.98 -2.82 6.10
C ASP A 286 -2.43 -2.24 4.79
N GLY A 287 -2.51 -0.92 4.60
CA GLY A 287 -1.86 -0.19 3.51
C GLY A 287 -0.42 0.23 3.82
N SER A 288 0.01 0.19 5.08
CA SER A 288 1.39 0.44 5.47
C SER A 288 2.29 -0.71 4.96
N ALA A 289 3.13 -0.45 3.96
CA ALA A 289 3.95 -1.49 3.34
C ALA A 289 5.42 -1.09 3.16
N SER A 290 6.30 -2.09 3.05
CA SER A 290 7.69 -1.93 2.62
C SER A 290 8.48 -0.92 3.47
N ALA A 291 8.90 0.21 2.91
CA ALA A 291 9.64 1.26 3.62
C ALA A 291 8.91 1.76 4.89
N SER A 292 7.57 1.83 4.86
CA SER A 292 6.74 2.15 6.03
C SER A 292 6.93 1.12 7.16
N GLU A 293 7.04 -0.15 6.80
CA GLU A 293 7.21 -1.25 7.75
C GLU A 293 8.65 -1.34 8.28
N ALA A 294 9.64 -0.96 7.48
CA ALA A 294 11.02 -0.81 7.94
C ALA A 294 11.12 0.31 8.99
N LEU A 295 10.50 1.47 8.74
CA LEU A 295 10.45 2.57 9.70
C LEU A 295 9.65 2.17 10.96
N ALA A 296 8.43 1.68 10.83
CA ALA A 296 7.61 1.27 11.98
C ALA A 296 8.28 0.15 12.78
N GLY A 297 8.86 -0.85 12.11
CA GLY A 297 9.54 -1.97 12.74
C GLY A 297 10.81 -1.55 13.50
N SER A 298 11.62 -0.64 12.96
CA SER A 298 12.77 -0.09 13.67
C SER A 298 12.37 0.71 14.90
N LEU A 299 11.35 1.58 14.78
CA LEU A 299 10.81 2.36 15.90
C LEU A 299 10.23 1.46 17.00
N GLN A 300 9.56 0.36 16.62
CA GLN A 300 9.01 -0.62 17.56
C GLN A 300 10.11 -1.42 18.25
N ASP A 301 11.05 -1.96 17.48
CA ASP A 301 12.09 -2.86 17.97
C ASP A 301 13.07 -2.16 18.92
N HIS A 302 13.31 -0.87 18.72
CA HIS A 302 14.14 -0.05 19.61
C HIS A 302 13.35 0.62 20.75
N ASP A 303 12.07 0.31 20.92
CA ASP A 303 11.20 0.93 21.93
C ASP A 303 11.21 2.47 21.85
N ARG A 304 11.36 3.01 20.64
CA ARG A 304 11.44 4.44 20.37
C ARG A 304 10.07 5.07 20.21
N ALA A 305 9.09 4.31 19.73
CA ALA A 305 7.72 4.77 19.59
C ALA A 305 6.72 3.69 20.02
N LEU A 306 5.52 4.13 20.40
CA LEU A 306 4.36 3.25 20.51
C LEU A 306 3.71 3.10 19.13
N ILE A 307 3.52 1.86 18.67
CA ILE A 307 2.84 1.56 17.40
C ILE A 307 1.36 1.26 17.66
N LEU A 308 0.46 1.97 16.99
CA LEU A 308 -0.98 1.77 17.10
C LEU A 308 -1.64 1.56 15.74
N GLY A 309 -2.84 0.97 15.73
CA GLY A 309 -3.66 0.84 14.53
C GLY A 309 -3.96 -0.61 14.21
N ARG A 310 -3.69 -1.01 12.96
CA ARG A 310 -3.94 -2.37 12.47
C ARG A 310 -2.66 -2.97 11.92
N ARG A 311 -2.63 -4.29 11.74
CA ARG A 311 -1.46 -5.00 11.21
C ARG A 311 -1.10 -4.46 9.82
N SER A 312 0.19 -4.27 9.57
CA SER A 312 0.69 -3.76 8.29
C SER A 312 0.65 -4.79 7.15
N PHE A 313 1.04 -4.38 5.94
CA PHE A 313 0.91 -5.19 4.74
C PHE A 313 1.80 -6.46 4.72
N GLY A 314 2.97 -6.47 5.34
CA GLY A 314 3.88 -7.61 5.33
C GLY A 314 4.70 -7.78 4.05
N LYS A 315 5.20 -6.70 3.45
CA LYS A 315 6.18 -6.72 2.35
C LYS A 315 7.58 -6.45 2.87
N ALA A 316 8.29 -7.51 3.22
CA ALA A 316 9.70 -7.53 3.59
C ALA A 316 10.55 -8.33 2.59
N LEU A 317 10.27 -8.20 1.29
CA LEU A 317 11.12 -8.70 0.21
C LEU A 317 11.98 -7.58 -0.35
N MET A 318 13.27 -7.89 -0.57
CA MET A 318 14.20 -7.00 -1.26
C MET A 318 14.30 -7.43 -2.72
N GLN A 319 13.94 -6.51 -3.61
CA GLN A 319 14.05 -6.72 -5.05
C GLN A 319 15.34 -6.07 -5.58
N ARG A 320 15.90 -6.66 -6.62
CA ARG A 320 16.99 -6.07 -7.41
C ARG A 320 16.63 -6.09 -8.88
N LEU A 321 17.06 -5.05 -9.57
CA LEU A 321 17.00 -4.93 -11.02
C LEU A 321 18.14 -5.73 -11.65
N PHE A 322 17.83 -6.52 -12.67
CA PHE A 322 18.80 -7.13 -13.57
C PHE A 322 18.42 -6.84 -15.02
N LEU A 323 19.43 -6.55 -15.85
CA LEU A 323 19.29 -6.43 -17.30
C LEU A 323 19.42 -7.82 -17.92
N VAL A 324 18.43 -8.19 -18.73
CA VAL A 324 18.35 -9.48 -19.41
C VAL A 324 18.69 -9.28 -20.90
N PRO A 325 19.81 -9.83 -21.38
CA PRO A 325 20.16 -9.79 -22.79
C PRO A 325 19.13 -10.54 -23.66
N PRO A 326 19.03 -10.22 -24.96
CA PRO A 326 19.84 -9.23 -25.68
C PRO A 326 19.28 -7.80 -25.64
N GLN A 327 17.97 -7.62 -25.41
CA GLN A 327 17.34 -6.29 -25.40
C GLN A 327 17.69 -5.46 -24.15
N ASN A 328 18.30 -6.09 -23.13
CA ASN A 328 18.52 -5.51 -21.81
C ASN A 328 17.21 -5.11 -21.12
N ASP A 329 16.15 -5.87 -21.37
CA ASP A 329 14.90 -5.76 -20.63
C ASP A 329 15.13 -6.06 -19.15
N VAL A 330 14.25 -5.55 -18.31
CA VAL A 330 14.47 -5.50 -16.87
C VAL A 330 13.67 -6.58 -16.17
N VAL A 331 14.36 -7.40 -15.37
CA VAL A 331 13.71 -8.21 -14.34
C VAL A 331 13.91 -7.56 -12.97
N TRP A 332 12.80 -7.27 -12.29
CA TRP A 332 12.77 -6.98 -10.87
C TRP A 332 12.63 -8.30 -10.14
N LEU A 333 13.72 -8.78 -9.53
CA LEU A 333 13.74 -10.10 -8.91
C LEU A 333 13.92 -9.98 -7.40
N THR A 334 13.10 -10.72 -6.64
CA THR A 334 13.33 -10.88 -5.20
C THR A 334 14.64 -11.63 -4.95
N VAL A 335 15.58 -10.98 -4.28
CA VAL A 335 16.92 -11.52 -3.99
C VAL A 335 17.19 -11.74 -2.50
N GLY A 336 16.34 -11.19 -1.64
CA GLY A 336 16.51 -11.29 -0.20
C GLY A 336 15.27 -10.84 0.56
N ARG A 337 15.41 -10.88 1.88
CA ARG A 337 14.38 -10.49 2.84
C ARG A 337 14.89 -9.36 3.72
N ILE A 338 14.00 -8.48 4.11
CA ILE A 338 14.26 -7.45 5.12
C ILE A 338 14.05 -8.09 6.50
N VAL A 339 14.98 -7.82 7.40
CA VAL A 339 15.00 -8.27 8.79
C VAL A 339 15.06 -7.03 9.67
N THR A 340 14.13 -6.92 10.62
CA THR A 340 14.10 -5.78 11.55
C THR A 340 15.22 -5.90 12.60
N PRO A 341 15.47 -4.86 13.43
CA PRO A 341 16.55 -4.88 14.41
C PRO A 341 16.49 -6.05 15.41
N SER A 342 15.29 -6.44 15.85
CA SER A 342 15.09 -7.61 16.73
C SER A 342 15.30 -8.96 16.05
N GLY A 343 15.56 -8.98 14.74
CA GLY A 343 15.84 -10.20 13.97
C GLY A 343 14.63 -10.85 13.32
N ARG A 344 13.44 -10.24 13.38
CA ARG A 344 12.22 -10.79 12.79
C ARG A 344 12.09 -10.47 11.31
N ILE A 345 11.53 -11.43 10.56
CA ILE A 345 11.10 -11.27 9.18
C ILE A 345 9.59 -11.13 9.20
N ILE A 346 9.09 -9.96 8.80
CA ILE A 346 7.65 -9.64 8.83
C ILE A 346 6.92 -10.04 7.54
N GLN A 347 7.62 -10.65 6.59
CA GLN A 347 7.08 -11.03 5.28
C GLN A 347 5.83 -11.92 5.44
N ARG A 348 4.72 -11.51 4.81
CA ARG A 348 3.53 -12.34 4.68
C ARG A 348 3.84 -13.57 3.83
N ALA A 349 3.27 -14.72 4.20
CA ALA A 349 3.30 -15.91 3.38
C ALA A 349 2.69 -15.65 1.99
N TYR A 350 3.42 -16.06 0.95
CA TYR A 350 2.99 -15.93 -0.46
C TYR A 350 3.08 -17.25 -1.24
N ARG A 351 3.74 -18.28 -0.69
CA ARG A 351 3.93 -19.55 -1.38
C ARG A 351 2.59 -20.29 -1.52
N GLY A 352 2.28 -20.71 -2.74
CA GLY A 352 1.02 -21.41 -3.05
C GLY A 352 -0.20 -20.49 -3.11
N LEU A 353 0.00 -19.16 -3.07
CA LEU A 353 -1.05 -18.18 -3.26
C LEU A 353 -0.93 -17.56 -4.65
N LYS A 354 -2.07 -17.37 -5.32
CA LYS A 354 -2.15 -16.47 -6.47
C LYS A 354 -2.00 -15.02 -6.01
N ALA A 355 -1.60 -14.13 -6.90
CA ALA A 355 -1.44 -12.70 -6.59
C ALA A 355 -2.69 -12.11 -5.90
N ALA A 356 -3.89 -12.33 -6.47
CA ALA A 356 -5.14 -11.84 -5.89
C ALA A 356 -5.37 -12.33 -4.45
N GLN A 357 -5.05 -13.59 -4.15
CA GLN A 357 -5.16 -14.14 -2.80
C GLN A 357 -4.15 -13.48 -1.84
N TYR A 358 -2.90 -13.33 -2.29
CA TYR A 358 -1.84 -12.67 -1.51
C TYR A 358 -2.21 -11.23 -1.11
N TYR A 359 -2.77 -10.45 -2.05
CA TYR A 359 -3.22 -9.09 -1.79
C TYR A 359 -4.48 -9.04 -0.91
N SER A 360 -5.43 -9.96 -1.09
CA SER A 360 -6.66 -10.02 -0.28
C SER A 360 -6.42 -10.30 1.21
N PHE A 361 -5.25 -10.82 1.57
CA PHE A 361 -4.86 -11.06 2.96
C PHE A 361 -4.13 -9.88 3.61
N ALA A 362 -4.07 -8.71 2.95
CA ALA A 362 -3.62 -7.45 3.53
C ALA A 362 -4.27 -7.19 4.90
N GLY A 363 -3.46 -6.88 5.92
CA GLY A 363 -3.95 -6.64 7.29
C GLY A 363 -4.56 -7.83 8.03
N GLY A 364 -4.86 -8.92 7.33
CA GLY A 364 -5.53 -10.08 7.88
C GLY A 364 -4.59 -10.99 8.67
N THR A 365 -5.19 -11.79 9.55
CA THR A 365 -4.55 -12.95 10.19
C THR A 365 -4.51 -14.18 9.25
N GLY A 366 -5.03 -14.06 8.02
CA GLY A 366 -5.33 -15.15 7.10
C GLY A 366 -4.12 -15.84 6.46
N ILE A 367 -4.10 -17.19 6.58
CA ILE A 367 -3.22 -18.22 5.99
C ILE A 367 -1.69 -18.01 6.14
N SER A 368 -1.22 -17.07 6.94
CA SER A 368 0.14 -17.11 7.44
C SER A 368 0.10 -17.55 8.88
N ARG A 369 0.70 -18.71 9.16
CA ARG A 369 1.35 -18.98 10.43
C ARG A 369 2.10 -17.69 10.81
N ASP A 370 1.53 -16.87 11.70
CA ASP A 370 2.32 -15.94 12.51
C ASP A 370 3.39 -16.87 13.06
N THR A 371 4.62 -16.74 12.57
CA THR A 371 5.66 -17.68 12.95
C THR A 371 5.68 -17.61 14.47
N SER A 372 5.44 -18.74 15.15
CA SER A 372 5.43 -18.86 16.61
C SER A 372 6.74 -18.37 17.26
N LEU A 373 7.71 -18.00 16.43
CA LEU A 373 8.94 -17.30 16.74
C LEU A 373 8.63 -15.94 17.38
N LEU A 374 8.82 -15.95 18.69
CA LEU A 374 8.81 -14.79 19.55
C LEU A 374 10.17 -14.10 19.48
N TYR A 375 10.15 -12.80 19.27
CA TYR A 375 11.32 -11.93 19.30
C TYR A 375 11.16 -10.91 20.42
N ARG A 376 12.22 -10.17 20.72
CA ARG A 376 12.21 -9.15 21.77
C ARG A 376 12.73 -7.82 21.25
N THR A 377 12.06 -6.75 21.64
CA THR A 377 12.57 -5.39 21.50
C THR A 377 13.78 -5.16 22.42
N ASP A 378 14.47 -4.04 22.30
CA ASP A 378 15.64 -3.69 23.12
C ASP A 378 15.34 -3.72 24.63
N LYS A 379 14.11 -3.34 25.03
CA LYS A 379 13.65 -3.40 26.43
C LYS A 379 12.91 -4.69 26.78
N GLY A 380 12.93 -5.68 25.88
CA GLY A 380 12.46 -7.02 26.16
C GLY A 380 10.98 -7.29 25.92
N ARG A 381 10.22 -6.36 25.31
CA ARG A 381 8.81 -6.58 24.95
C ARG A 381 8.71 -7.62 23.84
N GLU A 382 7.68 -8.45 23.89
CA GLU A 382 7.47 -9.48 22.89
C GLU A 382 6.99 -8.89 21.57
N VAL A 383 7.67 -9.22 20.49
CA VAL A 383 7.27 -8.88 19.12
C VAL A 383 7.30 -10.12 18.24
N ARG A 384 6.48 -10.13 17.18
CA ARG A 384 6.31 -11.29 16.29
C ARG A 384 6.71 -10.95 14.87
N GLY A 385 7.22 -11.94 14.15
CA GLY A 385 7.42 -11.90 12.70
C GLY A 385 6.25 -12.56 11.96
N GLY A 386 6.26 -12.43 10.64
CA GLY A 386 5.22 -12.91 9.73
C GLY A 386 4.04 -11.95 9.58
N GLY A 387 3.59 -11.74 8.34
CA GLY A 387 2.31 -11.08 8.04
C GLY A 387 2.24 -9.56 8.24
N GLY A 388 3.34 -8.89 8.56
CA GLY A 388 3.42 -7.45 8.82
C GLY A 388 3.85 -7.10 10.25
N ILE A 389 4.05 -5.81 10.51
CA ILE A 389 4.18 -5.22 11.84
C ILE A 389 2.83 -5.33 12.54
N GLN A 390 2.81 -6.09 13.63
CA GLN A 390 1.71 -6.10 14.58
C GLN A 390 1.83 -4.85 15.47
N PRO A 391 0.81 -3.97 15.53
CA PRO A 391 0.83 -2.81 16.42
C PRO A 391 0.85 -3.24 17.89
N ASP A 392 1.47 -2.41 18.74
CA ASP A 392 1.48 -2.58 20.19
C ASP A 392 0.07 -2.42 20.77
N VAL A 393 -0.72 -1.51 20.18
CA VAL A 393 -2.12 -1.27 20.50
C VAL A 393 -2.97 -1.43 19.24
N VAL A 394 -3.79 -2.46 19.20
CA VAL A 394 -4.76 -2.65 18.13
C VAL A 394 -5.92 -1.66 18.31
N LEU A 395 -6.17 -0.86 17.29
CA LEU A 395 -7.33 0.02 17.21
C LEU A 395 -8.45 -0.65 16.39
N PRO A 396 -9.72 -0.31 16.66
CA PRO A 396 -10.83 -0.82 15.87
C PRO A 396 -10.67 -0.51 14.37
N GLY A 397 -11.13 -1.43 13.52
CA GLY A 397 -11.26 -1.15 12.09
C GLY A 397 -12.36 -0.11 11.83
N SER A 398 -12.22 0.63 10.74
CA SER A 398 -13.36 1.41 10.22
C SER A 398 -14.39 0.46 9.60
N PRO A 399 -15.70 0.61 9.88
CA PRO A 399 -16.74 -0.25 9.31
C PRO A 399 -16.67 -0.24 7.79
N GLU A 400 -16.58 -1.40 7.14
CA GLU A 400 -16.49 -1.49 5.68
C GLU A 400 -17.62 -0.72 5.00
N LEU A 401 -17.29 -0.02 3.92
CA LEU A 401 -18.29 0.66 3.12
C LEU A 401 -19.04 -0.39 2.29
N PRO A 402 -20.37 -0.44 2.36
CA PRO A 402 -21.13 -1.40 1.56
C PRO A 402 -20.93 -1.18 0.06
N GLY A 403 -21.11 -2.21 -0.77
CA GLY A 403 -20.95 -2.10 -2.22
C GLY A 403 -21.83 -1.02 -2.87
N TRP A 404 -23.03 -0.76 -2.34
CA TRP A 404 -23.90 0.32 -2.82
C TRP A 404 -23.30 1.71 -2.63
N PHE A 405 -22.39 1.89 -1.66
CA PHE A 405 -21.69 3.16 -1.45
C PHE A 405 -20.79 3.49 -2.63
N SER A 406 -20.11 2.49 -3.22
CA SER A 406 -19.32 2.68 -4.45
C SER A 406 -20.19 3.19 -5.58
N VAL A 407 -21.34 2.55 -5.81
CA VAL A 407 -22.31 2.98 -6.84
C VAL A 407 -22.79 4.41 -6.61
N ALA A 408 -23.03 4.78 -5.35
CA ALA A 408 -23.45 6.12 -4.98
C ALA A 408 -22.34 7.18 -5.16
N ALA A 409 -21.10 6.81 -4.88
CA ALA A 409 -19.92 7.62 -5.12
C ALA A 409 -19.73 7.89 -6.61
N ASP A 410 -19.79 6.86 -7.44
CA ASP A 410 -19.64 6.97 -8.90
C ASP A 410 -20.77 7.78 -9.56
N SER A 411 -21.93 7.88 -8.87
CA SER A 411 -23.09 8.63 -9.34
C SER A 411 -23.04 10.13 -9.03
N GLY A 412 -22.06 10.61 -8.26
CA GLY A 412 -21.94 12.01 -7.84
C GLY A 412 -22.94 12.44 -6.75
N TRP A 413 -23.60 11.48 -6.09
CA TRP A 413 -24.71 11.80 -5.18
C TRP A 413 -24.23 12.36 -3.84
N TYR A 414 -23.10 11.88 -3.33
CA TYR A 414 -22.58 12.33 -2.05
C TYR A 414 -22.02 13.76 -2.17
N GLU A 415 -21.36 14.11 -3.29
CA GLU A 415 -20.92 15.48 -3.58
C GLU A 415 -22.12 16.41 -3.69
N ALA A 416 -23.13 16.04 -4.48
CA ALA A 416 -24.32 16.88 -4.66
C ALA A 416 -25.03 17.20 -3.33
N ILE A 417 -25.02 16.27 -2.37
CA ILE A 417 -25.59 16.49 -1.04
C ILE A 417 -24.66 17.35 -0.18
N ALA A 418 -23.39 16.97 -0.09
CA ALA A 418 -22.40 17.67 0.72
C ALA A 418 -22.21 19.12 0.27
N ASP A 419 -22.14 19.37 -1.03
CA ASP A 419 -21.96 20.68 -1.65
C ASP A 419 -23.20 21.56 -1.44
N SER A 420 -24.40 20.97 -1.51
CA SER A 420 -25.66 21.67 -1.20
C SER A 420 -25.70 22.12 0.28
N VAL A 421 -25.37 21.22 1.21
CA VAL A 421 -25.28 21.56 2.64
C VAL A 421 -24.19 22.61 2.86
N ALA A 422 -23.03 22.49 2.23
CA ALA A 422 -21.94 23.46 2.33
C ALA A 422 -22.41 24.87 1.97
N GLY A 423 -23.23 25.03 0.92
CA GLY A 423 -23.81 26.31 0.51
C GLY A 423 -24.67 27.00 1.57
N THR A 424 -25.19 26.26 2.54
CA THR A 424 -26.04 26.77 3.62
C THR A 424 -25.30 27.06 4.93
N LEU A 425 -24.07 26.56 5.11
CA LEU A 425 -23.26 26.81 6.31
C LEU A 425 -22.79 28.27 6.35
N ALA A 426 -22.54 28.89 7.50
CA ALA A 426 -21.97 30.25 7.53
C ALA A 426 -20.46 30.26 7.23
N THR A 427 -19.92 31.35 6.67
CA THR A 427 -18.48 31.45 6.33
C THR A 427 -17.57 31.74 7.52
N GLN A 428 -18.12 32.22 8.64
CA GLN A 428 -17.35 32.72 9.77
C GLN A 428 -16.54 31.60 10.48
N PRO A 429 -15.38 31.90 11.07
CA PRO A 429 -14.56 30.92 11.78
C PRO A 429 -15.30 30.16 12.89
N ALA A 430 -16.24 30.82 13.59
CA ALA A 430 -17.06 30.18 14.62
C ALA A 430 -17.95 29.05 14.03
N ALA A 431 -18.49 29.24 12.84
CA ALA A 431 -19.31 28.23 12.16
C ALA A 431 -18.46 27.04 11.70
N ARG A 432 -17.24 27.32 11.18
CA ARG A 432 -16.25 26.27 10.88
C ARG A 432 -15.95 25.45 12.13
N ALA A 433 -15.62 26.10 13.24
CA ALA A 433 -15.27 25.43 14.50
C ALA A 433 -16.42 24.57 15.06
N ALA A 434 -17.66 25.06 14.96
CA ALA A 434 -18.86 24.33 15.36
C ALA A 434 -19.07 23.09 14.47
N TRP A 435 -18.92 23.23 13.16
CA TRP A 435 -19.10 22.14 12.20
C TRP A 435 -18.19 20.96 12.48
N MET A 436 -16.95 21.19 12.92
CA MET A 436 -15.96 20.13 13.17
C MET A 436 -16.40 19.12 14.22
N GLY A 437 -17.37 19.41 15.08
CA GLY A 437 -17.89 18.47 16.09
C GLY A 437 -19.39 18.20 15.95
N ALA A 438 -20.03 18.63 14.87
CA ALA A 438 -21.49 18.65 14.73
C ALA A 438 -22.08 17.29 14.29
N GLY A 439 -21.72 16.19 14.96
CA GLY A 439 -22.13 14.83 14.58
C GLY A 439 -23.64 14.66 14.37
N GLY A 440 -24.47 15.29 15.21
CA GLY A 440 -25.93 15.28 15.04
C GLY A 440 -26.42 16.03 13.80
N GLU A 441 -25.76 17.14 13.42
CA GLU A 441 -26.03 17.83 12.17
C GLU A 441 -25.58 17.02 10.97
N TRP A 442 -24.42 16.36 11.04
CA TRP A 442 -23.97 15.49 9.95
C TRP A 442 -24.98 14.37 9.70
N GLN A 443 -25.49 13.75 10.77
CA GLN A 443 -26.48 12.69 10.63
C GLN A 443 -27.77 13.22 9.97
N SER A 444 -28.36 14.28 10.50
CA SER A 444 -29.65 14.79 10.05
C SER A 444 -29.61 15.48 8.69
N ARG A 445 -28.53 16.20 8.38
CA ARG A 445 -28.43 17.05 7.17
C ARG A 445 -27.70 16.40 6.02
N LEU A 446 -26.84 15.41 6.28
CA LEU A 446 -26.04 14.73 5.26
C LEU A 446 -26.43 13.26 5.11
N VAL A 447 -26.36 12.50 6.20
CA VAL A 447 -26.55 11.04 6.15
C VAL A 447 -27.98 10.67 5.76
N GLU A 448 -29.00 11.24 6.42
CA GLU A 448 -30.39 10.91 6.11
C GLU A 448 -30.80 11.25 4.67
N PRO A 449 -30.48 12.45 4.12
CA PRO A 449 -30.72 12.74 2.70
C PRO A 449 -29.97 11.81 1.75
N PHE A 450 -28.73 11.42 2.10
CA PHE A 450 -27.94 10.50 1.30
C PHE A 450 -28.59 9.11 1.25
N LEU A 451 -28.98 8.55 2.39
CA LEU A 451 -29.70 7.28 2.45
C LEU A 451 -31.06 7.36 1.73
N GLY A 452 -31.75 8.50 1.78
CA GLY A 452 -32.98 8.74 1.01
C GLY A 452 -32.77 8.63 -0.50
N ARG A 453 -31.64 9.11 -1.03
CA ARG A 453 -31.27 8.91 -2.44
C ARG A 453 -30.97 7.45 -2.76
N ILE A 454 -30.27 6.74 -1.87
CA ILE A 454 -30.01 5.30 -2.06
C ILE A 454 -31.33 4.51 -2.18
N ARG A 455 -32.27 4.76 -1.26
CA ARG A 455 -33.59 4.10 -1.26
C ARG A 455 -34.36 4.34 -2.55
N THR A 456 -34.37 5.59 -3.03
CA THR A 456 -35.17 5.98 -4.20
C THR A 456 -34.50 5.63 -5.54
N ARG A 457 -33.17 5.76 -5.64
CA ARG A 457 -32.44 5.61 -6.92
C ARG A 457 -31.91 4.21 -7.15
N LEU A 458 -31.55 3.48 -6.09
CA LEU A 458 -31.10 2.08 -6.19
C LEU A 458 -32.20 1.07 -5.83
N ASN A 459 -33.36 1.54 -5.38
CA ASN A 459 -34.44 0.68 -4.85
C ASN A 459 -33.94 -0.26 -3.74
N LEU A 460 -33.01 0.22 -2.90
CA LEU A 460 -32.39 -0.53 -1.82
C LEU A 460 -32.83 0.03 -0.45
N ASN A 461 -33.44 -0.80 0.39
CA ASN A 461 -33.77 -0.38 1.75
C ASN A 461 -32.54 -0.48 2.67
N VAL A 462 -31.79 0.61 2.77
CA VAL A 462 -30.55 0.69 3.57
C VAL A 462 -30.80 1.32 4.95
N THR A 463 -30.31 0.64 5.98
CA THR A 463 -30.29 1.12 7.37
C THR A 463 -28.90 0.81 7.96
N PRO A 464 -27.94 1.74 7.90
CA PRO A 464 -26.61 1.53 8.45
C PRO A 464 -26.67 1.45 9.98
N ASP A 465 -25.79 0.65 10.58
CA ASP A 465 -25.59 0.66 12.03
C ASP A 465 -24.93 1.97 12.49
N GLY A 466 -24.85 2.19 13.81
CA GLY A 466 -24.27 3.41 14.38
C GLY A 466 -22.85 3.72 13.89
N PRO A 467 -21.91 2.75 13.92
CA PRO A 467 -20.56 2.94 13.40
C PRO A 467 -20.51 3.32 11.91
N LEU A 468 -21.27 2.63 11.05
CA LEU A 468 -21.32 2.95 9.62
C LEU A 468 -21.96 4.31 9.37
N ALA A 469 -23.06 4.64 10.06
CA ALA A 469 -23.70 5.95 9.97
C ALA A 469 -22.72 7.08 10.35
N ALA A 470 -21.96 6.90 11.44
CA ALA A 470 -20.94 7.85 11.85
C ALA A 470 -19.80 7.97 10.80
N ARG A 471 -19.38 6.86 10.17
CA ARG A 471 -18.39 6.88 9.08
C ARG A 471 -18.92 7.66 7.87
N LEU A 472 -20.16 7.39 7.43
CA LEU A 472 -20.81 8.12 6.34
C LEU A 472 -20.91 9.62 6.65
N GLY A 473 -21.31 9.96 7.89
CA GLY A 473 -21.39 11.35 8.36
C GLY A 473 -20.05 12.06 8.25
N ARG A 474 -18.95 11.44 8.68
CA ARG A 474 -17.59 12.02 8.54
C ARG A 474 -17.19 12.22 7.08
N ILE A 475 -17.45 11.25 6.20
CA ILE A 475 -17.11 11.36 4.77
C ILE A 475 -17.85 12.55 4.13
N LEU A 476 -19.16 12.64 4.34
CA LEU A 476 -19.98 13.72 3.78
C LEU A 476 -19.61 15.08 4.40
N ALA A 477 -19.34 15.12 5.71
CA ALA A 477 -19.04 16.34 6.43
C ALA A 477 -17.65 16.90 6.11
N TYR A 478 -16.68 16.02 5.84
CA TYR A 478 -15.38 16.38 5.30
C TYR A 478 -15.53 17.14 3.97
N ARG A 479 -16.32 16.59 3.03
CA ARG A 479 -16.58 17.24 1.74
C ARG A 479 -17.29 18.58 1.92
N ALA A 480 -18.30 18.64 2.78
CA ALA A 480 -19.00 19.90 3.06
C ALA A 480 -18.05 20.97 3.65
N ALA A 481 -17.12 20.57 4.53
CA ALA A 481 -16.11 21.46 5.08
C ALA A 481 -15.12 21.96 4.01
N GLU A 482 -14.66 21.06 3.14
CA GLU A 482 -13.79 21.39 2.01
C GLU A 482 -14.44 22.42 1.09
N VAL A 483 -15.69 22.19 0.68
CA VAL A 483 -16.41 23.09 -0.22
C VAL A 483 -16.69 24.43 0.44
N ARG A 484 -17.03 24.45 1.73
CA ARG A 484 -17.40 25.70 2.41
C ARG A 484 -16.21 26.58 2.77
N TRP A 485 -15.14 26.00 3.32
CA TRP A 485 -14.03 26.75 3.90
C TRP A 485 -12.68 26.42 3.26
N GLY A 486 -12.66 25.58 2.24
CA GLY A 486 -11.46 25.22 1.50
C GLY A 486 -10.69 24.02 2.10
N PRO A 487 -9.60 23.62 1.44
CA PRO A 487 -8.84 22.42 1.80
C PRO A 487 -8.24 22.46 3.21
N ASP A 488 -7.90 23.65 3.72
CA ASP A 488 -7.39 23.83 5.09
C ASP A 488 -8.40 23.38 6.17
N ALA A 489 -9.70 23.58 5.90
CA ALA A 489 -10.77 23.12 6.79
C ALA A 489 -11.00 21.61 6.67
N ALA A 490 -10.82 21.04 5.49
CA ALA A 490 -10.87 19.60 5.28
C ALA A 490 -9.73 18.90 6.05
N ASP A 491 -8.53 19.46 6.00
CA ASP A 491 -7.36 19.00 6.76
C ASP A 491 -7.59 19.08 8.27
N GLU A 492 -8.15 20.20 8.76
CA GLU A 492 -8.56 20.32 10.17
C GLU A 492 -9.61 19.27 10.54
N PHE A 493 -10.61 19.07 9.69
CA PHE A 493 -11.69 18.10 9.92
C PHE A 493 -11.12 16.70 10.10
N THR A 494 -10.18 16.28 9.24
CA THR A 494 -9.48 14.99 9.35
C THR A 494 -8.82 14.84 10.72
N VAL A 495 -7.98 15.80 11.12
CA VAL A 495 -7.23 15.73 12.39
C VAL A 495 -8.15 15.68 13.61
N ARG A 496 -9.29 16.38 13.55
CA ARG A 496 -10.23 16.48 14.68
C ARG A 496 -11.23 15.31 14.76
N ASN A 497 -11.43 14.56 13.69
CA ASN A 497 -12.52 13.59 13.61
C ASN A 497 -12.11 12.18 13.17
N ASP A 498 -10.84 11.97 12.80
CA ASP A 498 -10.32 10.64 12.56
C ASP A 498 -10.34 9.83 13.88
N PRO A 499 -11.05 8.70 13.94
CA PRO A 499 -11.17 7.91 15.15
C PRO A 499 -9.82 7.40 15.69
N ASP A 500 -8.86 7.08 14.82
CA ASP A 500 -7.56 6.57 15.26
C ASP A 500 -6.67 7.69 15.79
N ILE A 501 -6.72 8.89 15.19
CA ILE A 501 -6.01 10.07 15.71
C ILE A 501 -6.52 10.41 17.10
N LEU A 502 -7.85 10.42 17.28
CA LEU A 502 -8.49 10.69 18.58
C LEU A 502 -8.14 9.62 19.61
N ALA A 503 -8.18 8.34 19.24
CA ALA A 503 -7.82 7.23 20.12
C ALA A 503 -6.33 7.26 20.50
N ALA A 504 -5.45 7.56 19.56
CA ALA A 504 -4.02 7.72 19.82
C ALA A 504 -3.76 8.89 20.78
N ASN A 505 -4.44 10.02 20.60
CA ASN A 505 -4.24 11.20 21.47
C ASN A 505 -4.63 10.97 22.94
N GLN A 506 -5.35 9.89 23.24
CA GLN A 506 -5.70 9.50 24.61
C GLN A 506 -4.67 8.56 25.26
N ARG A 507 -3.62 8.14 24.53
CA ARG A 507 -2.72 7.04 24.94
C ARG A 507 -1.29 7.48 25.28
N TRP A 508 -1.07 8.74 25.61
CA TRP A 508 0.28 9.24 25.92
C TRP A 508 0.90 8.61 27.17
N ALA A 509 0.09 8.09 28.09
CA ALA A 509 0.57 7.28 29.21
C ALA A 509 1.21 5.96 28.72
N ASP A 510 0.65 5.33 27.68
CA ASP A 510 1.17 4.09 27.09
C ASP A 510 2.54 4.35 26.42
N VAL A 511 2.74 5.53 25.81
CA VAL A 511 4.05 5.95 25.27
C VAL A 511 5.09 6.02 26.36
N GLN A 512 4.75 6.62 27.52
CA GLN A 512 5.67 6.68 28.65
C GLN A 512 6.02 5.27 29.17
N ALA A 513 5.05 4.37 29.23
CA ALA A 513 5.27 2.99 29.66
C ALA A 513 6.21 2.21 28.72
N VAL A 514 6.07 2.39 27.40
CA VAL A 514 6.91 1.71 26.39
C VAL A 514 8.28 2.36 26.24
N THR A 515 8.30 3.68 26.06
CA THR A 515 9.50 4.42 25.66
C THR A 515 10.28 4.97 26.84
N GLY A 516 9.67 5.09 28.03
CA GLY A 516 10.26 5.79 29.19
C GLY A 516 10.29 7.32 29.04
N MET A 517 9.88 7.87 27.89
CA MET A 517 9.85 9.32 27.65
C MET A 517 8.62 9.93 28.32
N LYS A 518 8.81 11.04 29.05
CA LYS A 518 7.69 11.79 29.63
C LYS A 518 6.96 12.57 28.53
N PRO A 519 5.60 12.56 28.54
CA PRO A 519 4.79 13.20 27.50
C PRO A 519 4.78 14.73 27.55
#